data_AF-A0A6B0WC95-F1
#
_entry.id   AF-A0A6B0WC95-F1
#
_cell.length_a   1.000
_cell.length_b   1.000
_cell.length_c   1.000
_cell.angle_alpha   90.00
_cell.angle_beta   90.00
_cell.angle_gamma   90.00
#
_symmetry.space_group_name_H-M   'P 1'
#
loop_
_entity.id
_entity.type
_entity.pdbx_description
1 polymer ?
#
loop_
_entity_poly.entity_id
_entity_poly.type
_entity_poly.pdbx_seq_one_letter_code
_entity_poly.pdbx_strand_id
1 'polypeptide(L)' 'MELQERLGELRAQGLGVAAISYDSQEVLAAFAERKGVEDVPLLSDDDSTAIRAFGIYN' A
#
# COMPACT_ATOMS: atom_id res chain seq x y z
N MET A 1 -6.32 6.94 -8.62
CA MET A 1 -6.24 6.63 -7.16
C MET A 1 -5.51 7.80 -6.56
N GLU A 2 -6.12 8.50 -5.59
CA GLU A 2 -5.59 9.77 -5.07
C GLU A 2 -4.12 9.68 -4.60
N LEU A 3 -3.72 8.58 -3.95
CA LEU A 3 -2.35 8.40 -3.49
C LEU A 3 -1.32 8.35 -4.64
N GLN A 4 -1.66 7.70 -5.75
CA GLN A 4 -0.78 7.63 -6.93
C GLN A 4 -0.63 9.00 -7.59
N GLU A 5 -1.71 9.78 -7.64
CA GLU A 5 -1.70 11.14 -8.20
C GLU A 5 -0.81 12.10 -7.40
N ARG A 6 -0.70 11.91 -6.07
CA ARG A 6 0.09 12.75 -5.16
C ARG A 6 1.49 12.22 -4.88
N LEU A 7 1.86 11.08 -5.44
CA LEU A 7 3.14 10.42 -5.14
C LEU A 7 4.35 11.28 -5.50
N GLY A 8 4.27 12.08 -6.57
CA GLY A 8 5.32 13.02 -6.96
C GLY A 8 5.58 14.10 -5.91
N GLU A 9 4.52 14.68 -5.34
CA GLU A 9 4.61 15.70 -4.29
C GLU A 9 5.22 15.14 -3.00
N LEU A 10 4.82 13.91 -2.62
CA LEU A 10 5.34 13.24 -1.43
C LEU A 10 6.82 12.88 -1.60
N ARG A 11 7.21 12.36 -2.78
CA ARG A 11 8.62 12.08 -3.10
C ARG A 11 9.46 13.35 -3.13
N ALA A 12 8.94 14.46 -3.65
CA ALA A 12 9.63 15.76 -3.66
C ALA A 12 9.91 16.29 -2.23
N GLN A 13 9.11 15.90 -1.25
CA GLN A 13 9.33 16.20 0.18
C GLN A 13 10.30 15.21 0.86
N GLY A 14 10.86 14.25 0.11
CA GLY A 14 11.75 13.22 0.64
C GLY A 14 11.02 12.06 1.32
N LEU A 15 9.70 11.92 1.13
CA LEU A 15 8.91 10.86 1.74
C LEU A 15 8.86 9.61 0.85
N GLY A 16 9.17 8.45 1.45
CA GLY A 16 8.87 7.13 0.89
C GLY A 16 7.45 6.71 1.27
N VAL A 17 6.71 6.14 0.32
CA VAL A 17 5.30 5.78 0.51
C VAL A 17 5.05 4.36 0.03
N ALA A 18 4.31 3.60 0.83
CA ALA A 18 3.76 2.29 0.49
C ALA A 18 2.36 2.17 1.10
N ALA A 19 1.51 1.33 0.51
CA ALA A 19 0.25 0.92 1.12
C ALA A 19 0.40 -0.48 1.71
N ILE A 20 -0.27 -0.76 2.84
CA ILE A 20 -0.25 -2.04 3.53
C ILE A 20 -1.68 -2.56 3.72
N SER A 21 -1.90 -3.85 3.51
CA SER A 21 -3.18 -4.53 3.74
C SER A 21 -2.96 -5.89 4.38
N TYR A 22 -3.98 -6.39 5.07
CA TYR A 22 -4.03 -7.78 5.53
C TYR A 22 -4.38 -8.78 4.41
N ASP A 23 -4.65 -8.28 3.20
CA ASP A 23 -4.86 -9.12 2.03
C ASP A 23 -3.56 -9.83 1.61
N SER A 24 -3.70 -11.03 1.03
CA SER A 24 -2.55 -11.78 0.51
C SER A 24 -1.88 -11.06 -0.68
N GLN A 25 -0.66 -11.46 -0.99
CA GLN A 25 0.09 -10.96 -2.12
C GLN A 25 -0.66 -11.18 -3.45
N GLU A 26 -1.33 -12.32 -3.64
CA GLU A 26 -2.10 -12.58 -4.87
C GLU A 26 -3.29 -11.62 -5.00
N VAL A 27 -3.98 -11.35 -3.89
CA VAL A 27 -5.12 -10.40 -3.87
C VAL A 27 -4.64 -8.99 -4.18
N LEU A 28 -3.52 -8.57 -3.60
CA LEU A 28 -2.91 -7.26 -3.86
C LEU A 28 -2.42 -7.12 -5.31
N ALA A 29 -1.80 -8.16 -5.88
CA ALA A 29 -1.37 -8.16 -7.28
C ALA A 29 -2.57 -8.02 -8.23
N ALA A 30 -3.63 -8.81 -8.02
CA ALA A 30 -4.86 -8.72 -8.80
C ALA A 30 -5.60 -7.37 -8.59
N PHE A 31 -5.48 -6.76 -7.41
CA PHE A 31 -5.99 -5.41 -7.17
C PHE A 31 -5.19 -4.36 -7.96
N ALA A 32 -3.86 -4.42 -7.90
CA ALA A 32 -2.97 -3.49 -8.60
C ALA A 32 -3.23 -3.50 -10.11
N GLU A 33 -3.31 -4.69 -10.72
CA GLU A 33 -3.62 -4.85 -12.14
C GLU A 33 -4.98 -4.24 -12.50
N ARG A 34 -6.04 -4.55 -11.74
CA ARG A 34 -7.39 -4.05 -12.02
C ARG A 34 -7.53 -2.54 -11.81
N LYS A 35 -6.71 -1.93 -10.95
CA LYS A 35 -6.79 -0.51 -10.59
C LYS A 35 -5.71 0.36 -11.22
N GLY A 36 -4.78 -0.23 -11.99
CA GLY A 36 -3.66 0.48 -12.59
C GLY A 36 -2.74 1.10 -11.54
N VAL A 37 -2.44 0.35 -10.48
CA VAL A 37 -1.50 0.77 -9.44
C VAL A 37 -0.11 0.31 -9.85
N GLU A 38 0.73 1.24 -10.29
CA GLU A 38 2.05 0.91 -10.86
C GLU A 38 3.20 1.44 -9.98
N ASP A 39 3.02 2.62 -9.39
CA ASP A 39 4.14 3.33 -8.73
C ASP A 39 4.15 3.22 -7.19
N VAL A 40 3.05 2.79 -6.59
CA VAL A 40 2.88 2.65 -5.14
C VAL A 40 3.05 1.19 -4.75
N PRO A 41 4.08 0.82 -3.97
CA PRO A 41 4.24 -0.52 -3.45
C PRO A 41 3.05 -0.93 -2.58
N LEU A 42 2.55 -2.15 -2.78
CA LEU A 42 1.52 -2.77 -1.96
C LEU A 42 2.15 -3.88 -1.12
N LEU A 43 2.07 -3.74 0.21
CA LEU A 43 2.64 -4.67 1.18
C LEU A 43 1.51 -5.55 1.75
N SER A 44 1.72 -6.86 1.70
CA SER A 44 0.87 -7.84 2.37
C SER A 44 1.38 -8.05 3.79
N ASP A 45 0.47 -7.94 4.76
CA ASP A 45 0.64 -8.30 6.17
C ASP A 45 -0.49 -9.28 6.51
N ASP A 46 -0.45 -10.46 5.87
CA ASP A 46 -1.54 -11.43 5.81
C ASP A 46 -1.95 -11.99 7.19
N ASP A 47 -1.01 -12.07 8.11
CA ASP A 47 -1.19 -12.38 9.53
C ASP A 47 -1.54 -11.14 10.38
N SER A 48 -1.55 -9.97 9.77
CA SER A 48 -1.79 -8.66 10.37
C SER A 48 -0.81 -8.33 11.51
N THR A 49 0.38 -8.92 11.50
CA THR A 49 1.37 -8.77 12.58
C THR A 49 1.80 -7.31 12.72
N ALA A 50 2.15 -6.66 11.61
CA ALA A 50 2.56 -5.25 11.63
C ALA A 50 1.37 -4.32 11.93
N ILE A 51 0.25 -4.51 11.25
CA ILE A 51 -0.98 -3.71 11.42
C ILE A 51 -1.45 -3.74 12.89
N ARG A 52 -1.40 -4.91 13.55
CA ARG A 52 -1.71 -5.05 14.98
C ARG A 52 -0.68 -4.37 15.87
N ALA A 53 0.61 -4.49 15.56
CA ALA A 53 1.68 -3.84 16.33
C ALA A 53 1.56 -2.30 16.33
N PHE A 54 1.07 -1.72 15.23
CA PHE A 54 0.78 -0.29 15.12
C PHE A 54 -0.58 0.12 15.73
N GLY A 55 -1.41 -0.82 16.19
CA GLY A 55 -2.72 -0.53 16.77
C GLY A 55 -3.73 0.03 15.75
N ILE A 56 -3.54 -0.27 14.46
CA ILE A 56 -4.38 0.21 13.35
C ILE A 56 -5.20 -0.94 12.72
N TYR A 57 -5.37 -2.03 13.46
CA TYR A 57 -6.25 -3.14 13.08
C TYR A 57 -7.70 -2.76 13.39
N ASN A 58 -8.57 -2.83 12.37
CA ASN A 58 -10.00 -2.49 12.48
C ASN A 58 -10.80 -3.46 13.37
#